data_AF-A0A2T6AWG6-F1
#
_entry.id   AF-A0A2T6AWG6-F1
#
_cell.length_a   1.000
_cell.length_b   1.000
_cell.length_c   1.000
_cell.angle_alpha   90.00
_cell.angle_beta   90.00
_cell.angle_gamma   90.00
#
_symmetry.space_group_name_H-M   'P 1'
#
loop_
_entity.id
_entity.type
_entity.pdbx_description
1 polymer ?
#
loop_
_entity_poly.entity_id
_entity_poly.type
_entity_poly.pdbx_seq_one_letter_code
_entity_poly.pdbx_strand_id
1 'polypeptide(L)'
;MSELFAAPIPEIGPDLIITVRAGDDPAAPHRGTLTIGDWSVPCAVGRSGIVDPALKREGDGATPAGRFALRYGYYEPGVFADAEMAEMAFPFKPKPDSYDWIENPASPDYNRMRARSHNEPPPARAPKLFDIFIPLGWNDAVPRAAGGSAIFLHAARPEMTGTAGCVAVPHDQLLNLARRLRPGMIIDIAAPDQTAGPLALPDSLESVSFHSLRPGPRVIVTGAVHGNEVCGPKAIARMIAEFRSGRRKLLCGSVTFVPVVNALAYRLDQREGERNLNRNLRDYPVPQVNEDRVANVLCPLLRAHDVLIDLHSFGSEGPAFALFGPDAPGGALEPHARPDEERRLIRALGLPFAVQGWMPAHLKALAQQGRAQDIAHAVGTTEFMRFVGGAAITVECGSHKDPASVGVAYDVIARGLAALDMIMAEAGPPPPPPQILQIGDAIFAERALLQTWGTAARRHPVGGLGSIGEMLIEHNHG
;
A
#
# COMPACT_ATOMS: atom_id res chain seq x y z
N MET A 1 38.08 20.41 -2.37
CA MET A 1 36.80 20.35 -1.63
C MET A 1 36.11 18.99 -1.83
N SER A 2 36.84 17.87 -1.68
CA SER A 2 36.39 16.54 -2.12
C SER A 2 36.23 15.51 -1.00
N GLU A 3 36.12 15.92 0.27
CA GLU A 3 36.06 14.97 1.40
C GLU A 3 34.83 15.13 2.32
N LEU A 4 33.82 15.91 1.93
CA LEU A 4 32.68 16.24 2.80
C LEU A 4 31.39 15.42 2.56
N PHE A 5 31.38 14.44 1.65
CA PHE A 5 30.16 13.69 1.28
C PHE A 5 30.28 12.16 1.34
N ALA A 6 31.25 11.63 2.10
CA ALA A 6 31.46 10.19 2.26
C ALA A 6 30.83 9.58 3.53
N ALA A 7 30.01 10.33 4.28
CA ALA A 7 29.30 9.74 5.41
C ALA A 7 28.01 9.05 4.91
N PRO A 8 27.89 7.71 4.99
CA PRO A 8 26.61 7.05 4.73
C PRO A 8 25.54 7.61 5.67
N ILE A 9 24.31 7.72 5.16
CA ILE A 9 23.13 7.90 6.04
C ILE A 9 23.20 6.74 7.02
N PRO A 10 23.20 6.96 8.35
CA PRO A 10 23.29 5.86 9.28
C PRO A 10 22.15 4.89 8.97
N GLU A 11 22.49 3.63 8.69
CA GLU A 11 21.52 2.54 8.83
C GLU A 11 20.80 2.75 10.17
N ILE A 12 19.52 2.39 10.26
CA ILE A 12 18.91 2.21 11.59
C ILE A 12 19.81 1.19 12.28
N GLY A 13 20.71 1.67 13.13
CA GLY A 13 21.72 0.82 13.74
C GLY A 13 21.01 -0.33 14.45
N PRO A 14 21.64 -1.49 14.60
CA PRO A 14 21.08 -2.59 15.41
C PRO A 14 20.59 -2.10 16.79
N ASP A 15 21.18 -1.01 17.28
CA ASP A 15 20.87 -0.29 18.53
C ASP A 15 19.46 0.35 18.57
N LEU A 16 18.76 0.48 17.44
CA LEU A 16 17.42 1.08 17.34
C LEU A 16 16.30 0.05 17.10
N ILE A 17 16.64 -1.25 17.05
CA ILE A 17 15.68 -2.33 16.83
C ILE A 17 15.46 -3.10 18.13
N ILE A 18 14.20 -3.29 18.48
CA ILE A 18 13.76 -4.23 19.52
C ILE A 18 13.33 -5.51 18.82
N THR A 19 14.00 -6.62 19.07
CA THR A 19 13.68 -7.90 18.44
C THR A 19 12.83 -8.73 19.37
N VAL A 20 11.64 -9.14 18.94
CA VAL A 20 10.78 -10.09 19.67
C VAL A 20 10.66 -11.37 18.86
N ARG A 21 11.07 -12.48 19.46
CA ARG A 21 10.89 -13.83 18.89
C ARG A 21 10.14 -14.69 19.89
N ALA A 22 9.05 -15.32 19.47
CA ALA A 22 8.21 -16.15 20.33
C ALA A 22 7.62 -17.33 19.56
N GLY A 23 7.30 -18.41 20.28
CA GLY A 23 6.68 -19.60 19.71
C GLY A 23 7.61 -20.77 19.40
N ASP A 24 8.80 -20.81 20.01
CA ASP A 24 9.73 -21.96 19.93
C ASP A 24 9.10 -23.26 20.45
N ASP A 25 8.25 -23.16 21.48
CA ASP A 25 7.51 -24.28 22.06
C ASP A 25 6.03 -24.21 21.63
N PRO A 26 5.55 -25.15 20.79
CA PRO A 26 4.14 -25.22 20.40
C PRO A 26 3.17 -25.41 21.56
N ALA A 27 3.62 -25.99 22.70
CA ALA A 27 2.80 -26.13 23.90
C ALA A 27 2.72 -24.83 24.73
N ALA A 28 3.63 -23.87 24.48
CA ALA A 28 3.67 -22.57 25.12
C ALA A 28 3.97 -21.45 24.09
N PRO A 29 3.09 -21.27 23.08
CA PRO A 29 3.37 -20.41 21.92
C PRO A 29 3.50 -18.91 22.27
N HIS A 30 3.07 -18.54 23.48
CA HIS A 30 3.15 -17.19 24.03
C HIS A 30 4.53 -16.84 24.60
N ARG A 31 5.41 -17.82 24.82
CA ARG A 31 6.74 -17.56 25.40
C ARG A 31 7.71 -17.13 24.31
N GLY A 32 8.51 -16.11 24.63
CA GLY A 32 9.52 -15.59 23.73
C GLY A 32 10.62 -14.84 24.45
N THR A 33 11.48 -14.21 23.65
CA THR A 33 12.57 -13.36 24.09
C THR A 33 12.47 -12.01 23.40
N LEU A 34 12.59 -10.93 24.18
CA LEU A 34 12.77 -9.57 23.70
C LEU A 34 14.25 -9.20 23.83
N THR A 35 14.85 -8.66 22.76
CA THR A 35 16.26 -8.27 22.72
C THR A 35 16.44 -6.84 22.24
N ILE A 36 17.29 -6.08 22.92
CA ILE A 36 17.74 -4.72 22.55
C ILE A 36 19.25 -4.67 22.70
N GLY A 37 19.99 -4.62 21.59
CA GLY A 37 21.45 -4.72 21.61
C GLY A 37 21.93 -6.01 22.28
N ASP A 38 22.69 -5.88 23.37
CA ASP A 38 23.22 -6.98 24.18
C ASP A 38 22.28 -7.46 25.29
N TRP A 39 21.16 -6.76 25.51
CA TRP A 39 20.22 -7.06 26.57
C TRP A 39 19.06 -7.91 26.03
N SER A 40 18.91 -9.11 26.60
CA SER A 40 17.78 -10.00 26.34
C SER A 40 17.00 -10.28 27.62
N VAL A 41 15.69 -10.35 27.49
CA VAL A 41 14.76 -10.65 28.59
C VAL A 41 13.67 -11.59 28.11
N PRO A 42 13.19 -12.53 28.95
CA PRO A 42 11.97 -13.27 28.64
C PRO A 42 10.82 -12.31 28.36
N CYS A 43 9.99 -12.62 27.37
CA CYS A 43 8.75 -11.90 27.11
C CYS A 43 7.58 -12.86 26.90
N ALA A 44 6.37 -12.35 27.14
CA ALA A 44 5.14 -13.00 26.76
C ALA A 44 4.49 -12.24 25.60
N VAL A 45 3.98 -12.97 24.62
CA VAL A 45 3.12 -12.46 23.54
C VAL A 45 1.68 -12.95 23.77
N GLY A 46 0.80 -12.77 22.80
CA GLY A 46 -0.56 -13.29 22.84
C GLY A 46 -0.60 -14.77 23.22
N ARG A 47 -1.58 -15.17 24.04
CA ARG A 47 -1.80 -16.57 24.45
C ARG A 47 -1.86 -17.57 23.28
N SER A 48 -2.30 -17.12 22.11
CA SER A 48 -2.38 -17.90 20.87
C SER A 48 -1.10 -17.81 20.02
N GLY A 49 -0.06 -17.17 20.53
CA GLY A 49 1.22 -16.97 19.85
C GLY A 49 1.23 -15.79 18.89
N ILE A 50 2.16 -15.85 17.94
CA ILE A 50 2.31 -14.87 16.86
C ILE A 50 1.44 -15.28 15.68
N VAL A 51 0.71 -14.32 15.12
CA VAL A 51 -0.18 -14.54 13.97
C VAL A 51 0.21 -13.64 12.81
N ASP A 52 -0.08 -14.10 11.59
CA ASP A 52 -0.07 -13.24 10.42
C ASP A 52 -1.02 -12.03 10.62
N PRO A 53 -0.58 -10.78 10.38
CA PRO A 53 -1.40 -9.57 10.43
C PRO A 53 -2.75 -9.69 9.73
N ALA A 54 -2.82 -10.38 8.60
CA ALA A 54 -4.05 -10.55 7.83
C ALA A 54 -5.09 -11.44 8.53
N LEU A 55 -4.65 -12.27 9.48
CA LEU A 55 -5.51 -13.17 10.25
C LEU A 55 -5.87 -12.61 11.64
N LYS A 56 -5.25 -11.48 12.03
CA LYS A 56 -5.48 -10.81 13.31
C LYS A 56 -6.91 -10.26 13.38
N ARG A 57 -7.59 -10.54 14.50
CA ARG A 57 -8.96 -10.07 14.80
C ARG A 57 -9.14 -9.79 16.29
N GLU A 58 -10.25 -9.17 16.67
CA GLU A 58 -10.64 -8.98 18.07
C GLU A 58 -10.79 -10.34 18.78
N GLY A 59 -10.23 -10.46 19.99
CA GLY A 59 -10.39 -11.64 20.84
C GLY A 59 -9.59 -12.89 20.46
N ASP A 60 -8.85 -12.91 19.35
CA ASP A 60 -8.04 -14.08 18.94
C ASP A 60 -6.92 -14.44 19.92
N GLY A 61 -6.52 -13.51 20.79
CA GLY A 61 -5.45 -13.72 21.74
C GLY A 61 -4.06 -13.83 21.12
N ALA A 62 -3.86 -13.38 19.89
CA ALA A 62 -2.59 -13.48 19.17
C ALA A 62 -1.91 -12.13 19.01
N THR A 63 -0.58 -12.13 18.91
CA THR A 63 0.22 -10.93 18.61
C THR A 63 0.50 -10.88 17.10
N PRO A 64 0.22 -9.76 16.40
CA PRO A 64 0.50 -9.67 14.97
C PRO A 64 2.03 -9.65 14.73
N ALA A 65 2.50 -10.46 13.78
CA ALA A 65 3.87 -10.36 13.28
C ALA A 65 4.06 -9.03 12.54
N GLY A 66 5.21 -8.37 12.67
CA GLY A 66 5.47 -7.15 11.92
C GLY A 66 6.48 -6.23 12.58
N ARG A 67 6.73 -5.11 11.90
CA ARG A 67 7.57 -4.02 12.40
C ARG A 67 6.73 -2.83 12.78
N PHE A 68 6.83 -2.41 14.03
CA PHE A 68 6.00 -1.37 14.61
C PHE A 68 6.87 -0.29 15.24
N ALA A 69 6.59 0.98 14.95
CA ALA A 69 7.37 2.09 15.48
C ALA A 69 6.87 2.47 16.89
N LEU A 70 7.79 2.52 17.85
CA LEU A 70 7.47 3.02 19.19
C LEU A 70 7.27 4.54 19.12
N ARG A 71 6.18 5.03 19.72
CA ARG A 71 5.77 6.44 19.60
C ARG A 71 6.09 7.25 20.85
N TYR A 72 5.54 6.81 21.97
CA TYR A 72 5.65 7.40 23.30
C TYR A 72 5.25 6.34 24.32
N GLY A 73 5.51 6.60 25.60
CA GLY A 73 5.12 5.69 26.68
C GLY A 73 4.38 6.45 27.77
N TYR A 74 3.50 5.76 28.47
CA TYR A 74 2.93 6.25 29.72
C TYR A 74 3.47 5.46 30.89
N TYR A 75 3.56 6.10 32.04
CA TYR A 75 3.88 5.45 33.31
C TYR A 75 2.91 5.88 34.40
N GLU A 76 2.68 4.99 35.36
CA GLU A 76 1.83 5.25 36.52
C GLU A 76 2.59 6.12 37.54
N PRO A 77 2.09 7.33 37.87
CA PRO A 77 2.72 8.20 38.85
C PRO A 77 2.89 7.52 40.21
N GLY A 78 4.03 7.76 40.86
CA GLY A 78 4.32 7.19 42.19
C GLY A 78 4.71 5.71 42.22
N VAL A 79 4.74 5.00 41.07
CA VAL A 79 5.35 3.67 40.97
C VAL A 79 6.85 3.76 40.72
N PHE A 80 7.25 4.67 39.83
CA PHE A 80 8.64 5.01 39.55
C PHE A 80 8.91 6.45 39.97
N ALA A 81 10.19 6.82 40.17
CA ALA A 81 10.53 8.19 40.49
C ALA A 81 10.25 9.09 39.28
N ASP A 82 9.36 10.07 39.43
CA ASP A 82 8.95 10.97 38.33
C ASP A 82 10.16 11.70 37.70
N ALA A 83 11.13 12.09 38.53
CA ALA A 83 12.37 12.70 38.06
C ALA A 83 13.17 11.75 37.15
N GLU A 84 13.24 10.47 37.50
CA GLU A 84 13.94 9.46 36.69
C GLU A 84 13.21 9.23 35.36
N MET A 85 11.88 9.15 35.38
CA MET A 85 11.09 8.98 34.16
C MET A 85 11.17 10.19 33.22
N ALA A 86 11.28 11.41 33.77
CA ALA A 86 11.40 12.64 33.00
C ALA A 86 12.77 12.78 32.30
N GLU A 87 13.81 12.12 32.81
CA GLU A 87 15.17 12.12 32.23
C GLU A 87 15.39 11.04 31.17
N MET A 88 14.41 10.14 30.94
CA MET A 88 14.52 9.09 29.93
C MET A 88 14.63 9.67 28.51
N ALA A 89 15.45 9.02 27.67
CA ALA A 89 15.58 9.43 26.27
C ALA A 89 14.27 9.23 25.48
N PHE A 90 13.54 8.14 25.74
CA PHE A 90 12.23 7.89 25.15
C PHE A 90 11.14 8.78 25.80
N PRO A 91 10.16 9.31 25.03
CA PRO A 91 9.23 10.30 25.55
C PRO A 91 8.14 9.65 26.40
N PHE A 92 8.47 9.39 27.67
CA PHE A 92 7.52 8.95 28.68
C PHE A 92 6.69 10.11 29.22
N LYS A 93 5.42 9.85 29.51
CA LYS A 93 4.48 10.79 30.13
C LYS A 93 3.81 10.17 31.35
N PRO A 94 3.58 10.92 32.43
CA PRO A 94 2.75 10.44 33.52
C PRO A 94 1.34 10.16 32.97
N LYS A 95 0.78 9.01 33.31
CA LYS A 95 -0.60 8.65 32.96
C LYS A 95 -1.54 9.62 33.71
N PRO A 96 -2.36 10.42 33.02
CA PRO A 96 -3.27 11.32 33.72
C PRO A 96 -4.49 10.56 34.27
N ASP A 97 -4.89 10.84 35.51
CA ASP A 97 -6.11 10.30 36.15
C ASP A 97 -7.40 10.67 35.40
N SER A 98 -7.33 11.75 34.61
CA SER A 98 -8.42 12.26 33.78
C SER A 98 -8.53 11.56 32.43
N TYR A 99 -7.74 10.51 32.15
CA TYR A 99 -7.78 9.81 30.87
C TYR A 99 -8.02 8.31 31.04
N ASP A 100 -8.82 7.75 30.13
CA ASP A 100 -9.03 6.31 29.98
C ASP A 100 -8.65 5.84 28.57
N TRP A 101 -8.24 4.57 28.47
CA TRP A 101 -8.09 3.91 27.18
C TRP A 101 -9.39 3.18 26.86
N ILE A 102 -9.96 3.47 25.70
CA ILE A 102 -11.28 2.96 25.34
C ILE A 102 -11.15 1.64 24.59
N GLU A 103 -11.53 0.55 25.25
CA GLU A 103 -11.49 -0.80 24.66
C GLU A 103 -12.83 -1.22 24.03
N ASN A 104 -13.91 -0.46 24.24
CA ASN A 104 -15.22 -0.81 23.70
C ASN A 104 -15.25 -0.59 22.16
N PRO A 105 -15.40 -1.64 21.33
CA PRO A 105 -15.42 -1.50 19.87
C PRO A 105 -16.58 -0.67 19.33
N ALA A 106 -17.66 -0.51 20.10
CA ALA A 106 -18.80 0.32 19.73
C ALA A 106 -18.58 1.82 20.02
N SER A 107 -17.49 2.19 20.69
CA SER A 107 -17.17 3.58 20.99
C SER A 107 -16.51 4.27 19.79
N PRO A 108 -16.86 5.54 19.46
CA PRO A 108 -16.13 6.32 18.46
C PRO A 108 -14.66 6.57 18.84
N ASP A 109 -14.33 6.44 20.11
CA ASP A 109 -12.98 6.59 20.65
C ASP A 109 -12.26 5.25 20.85
N TYR A 110 -12.77 4.15 20.30
CA TYR A 110 -12.15 2.82 20.41
C TYR A 110 -10.65 2.86 20.09
N ASN A 111 -9.85 2.14 20.88
CA ASN A 111 -8.38 2.13 20.87
C ASN A 111 -7.74 3.53 20.88
N ARG A 112 -8.34 4.48 21.60
CA ARG A 112 -7.75 5.79 21.86
C ARG A 112 -7.72 6.09 23.34
N MET A 113 -6.77 6.95 23.69
CA MET A 113 -6.75 7.62 24.97
C MET A 113 -7.70 8.81 24.92
N ARG A 114 -8.71 8.82 25.79
CA ARG A 114 -9.78 9.82 25.81
C ARG A 114 -9.73 10.60 27.12
N ALA A 115 -9.95 11.91 27.04
CA ALA A 115 -10.17 12.72 28.23
C ALA A 115 -11.58 12.43 28.78
N ARG A 116 -11.64 12.09 30.05
CA ARG A 116 -12.88 11.73 30.74
C ARG A 116 -13.72 12.97 30.98
N SER A 117 -15.04 12.80 30.90
CA SER A 117 -15.96 13.88 31.29
C SER A 117 -15.97 14.05 32.80
N HIS A 118 -16.17 15.28 33.30
CA HIS A 118 -16.20 15.59 34.75
C HIS A 118 -17.18 14.75 35.57
N ASN A 119 -18.21 14.17 34.93
CA ASN A 119 -19.25 13.39 35.60
C ASN A 119 -18.97 11.87 35.62
N GLU A 120 -17.89 11.40 35.00
CA GLU A 120 -17.53 9.97 35.05
C GLU A 120 -16.74 9.66 36.34
N PRO A 121 -16.99 8.52 37.02
CA PRO A 121 -16.22 8.10 38.20
C PRO A 121 -14.78 7.68 37.80
N PRO A 122 -13.75 8.05 38.59
CA PRO A 122 -12.35 7.70 38.31
C PRO A 122 -12.18 6.24 37.89
N PRO A 123 -11.31 5.93 36.91
CA PRO A 123 -11.07 4.53 36.59
C PRO A 123 -10.46 3.87 37.82
N ALA A 124 -10.81 2.60 38.04
CA ALA A 124 -10.04 1.79 38.97
C ALA A 124 -8.57 1.83 38.52
N ARG A 125 -7.65 1.89 39.49
CA ARG A 125 -6.21 1.87 39.20
C ARG A 125 -5.92 0.73 38.23
N ALA A 126 -5.17 1.03 37.18
CA ALA A 126 -4.79 0.03 36.21
C ALA A 126 -4.05 -1.12 36.93
N PRO A 127 -4.22 -2.38 36.50
CA PRO A 127 -3.40 -3.46 37.00
C PRO A 127 -1.92 -3.11 36.87
N LYS A 128 -1.07 -3.59 37.78
CA LYS A 128 0.40 -3.38 37.75
C LYS A 128 1.05 -3.70 36.39
N LEU A 129 0.35 -4.47 35.56
CA LEU A 129 0.69 -4.74 34.16
C LEU A 129 0.92 -3.48 33.33
N PHE A 130 0.30 -2.34 33.67
CA PHE A 130 0.38 -1.09 32.93
C PHE A 130 1.11 0.03 33.70
N ASP A 131 1.90 -0.33 34.71
CA ASP A 131 2.75 0.64 35.42
C ASP A 131 3.70 1.38 34.45
N ILE A 132 4.11 0.71 33.36
CA ILE A 132 4.56 1.34 32.11
C ILE A 132 3.79 0.68 30.96
N PHE A 133 3.28 1.48 30.02
CA PHE A 133 2.74 0.97 28.76
C PHE A 133 3.11 1.84 27.57
N ILE A 134 3.47 1.19 26.47
CA ILE A 134 3.94 1.83 25.24
C ILE A 134 3.07 1.34 24.08
N PRO A 135 2.25 2.19 23.46
CA PRO A 135 1.50 1.83 22.26
C PRO A 135 2.45 1.56 21.09
N LEU A 136 2.23 0.44 20.39
CA LEU A 136 3.09 0.01 19.29
C LEU A 136 2.63 0.54 17.92
N GLY A 137 1.42 1.07 17.78
CA GLY A 137 0.91 1.52 16.48
C GLY A 137 -0.05 0.54 15.80
N TRP A 138 -0.31 -0.64 16.39
CA TRP A 138 -1.32 -1.58 15.90
C TRP A 138 -2.71 -1.22 16.42
N ASN A 139 -3.62 -0.91 15.50
CA ASN A 139 -5.02 -0.52 15.73
C ASN A 139 -5.28 0.62 16.74
N ASP A 140 -4.27 1.41 17.12
CA ASP A 140 -4.38 2.64 17.94
C ASP A 140 -4.10 3.91 17.12
N ALA A 141 -3.24 3.82 16.11
CA ALA A 141 -2.87 4.94 15.23
C ALA A 141 -4.07 5.46 14.42
N VAL A 142 -4.83 4.50 13.87
CA VAL A 142 -6.09 4.70 13.16
C VAL A 142 -7.01 3.56 13.57
N PRO A 143 -7.72 3.69 14.70
CA PRO A 143 -8.55 2.62 15.21
C PRO A 143 -9.66 2.20 14.27
N ARG A 144 -9.80 0.90 14.10
CA ARG A 144 -10.90 0.23 13.39
C ARG A 144 -11.69 -0.55 14.41
N ALA A 145 -12.97 -0.19 14.62
CA ALA A 145 -13.88 -0.96 15.46
C ALA A 145 -13.82 -2.46 15.12
N ALA A 146 -13.64 -3.31 16.13
CA ALA A 146 -13.51 -4.76 16.02
C ALA A 146 -12.30 -5.27 15.18
N GLY A 147 -11.35 -4.39 14.85
CA GLY A 147 -10.10 -4.72 14.14
C GLY A 147 -8.99 -5.33 15.02
N GLY A 148 -9.29 -5.71 16.26
CA GLY A 148 -8.31 -6.17 17.25
C GLY A 148 -7.95 -5.11 18.28
N SER A 149 -7.61 -5.50 19.51
CA SER A 149 -7.17 -4.55 20.53
C SER A 149 -5.93 -3.78 20.07
N ALA A 150 -5.78 -2.56 20.57
CA ALA A 150 -4.48 -1.90 20.51
C ALA A 150 -3.41 -2.81 21.13
N ILE A 151 -2.22 -2.82 20.53
CA ILE A 151 -1.10 -3.64 21.01
C ILE A 151 -0.11 -2.74 21.73
N PHE A 152 0.21 -3.11 22.96
CA PHE A 152 1.14 -2.40 23.82
C PHE A 152 2.36 -3.25 24.14
N LEU A 153 3.45 -2.58 24.51
CA LEU A 153 4.54 -3.16 25.30
C LEU A 153 4.33 -2.76 26.77
N HIS A 154 4.21 -3.73 27.67
CA HIS A 154 3.87 -3.51 29.08
C HIS A 154 4.43 -4.60 30.02
N ALA A 155 4.06 -4.61 31.30
CA ALA A 155 4.48 -5.64 32.26
C ALA A 155 3.70 -6.95 32.11
N ALA A 156 4.40 -8.08 32.22
CA ALA A 156 3.82 -9.42 32.21
C ALA A 156 3.23 -9.77 33.57
N ARG A 157 2.33 -10.77 33.57
CA ARG A 157 1.87 -11.41 34.80
C ARG A 157 3.04 -12.19 35.43
N PRO A 158 3.06 -12.39 36.76
CA PRO A 158 4.17 -13.08 37.44
C PRO A 158 4.50 -14.45 36.85
N GLU A 159 3.49 -15.20 36.40
CA GLU A 159 3.64 -16.53 35.81
C GLU A 159 3.99 -16.51 34.31
N MET A 160 4.20 -15.33 33.72
CA MET A 160 4.46 -15.11 32.29
C MET A 160 3.40 -15.74 31.37
N THR A 161 2.13 -15.74 31.82
CA THR A 161 1.00 -16.24 31.02
C THR A 161 0.72 -15.33 29.83
N GLY A 162 0.24 -15.91 28.73
CA GLY A 162 0.02 -15.19 27.48
C GLY A 162 -0.96 -14.02 27.58
N THR A 163 -0.69 -12.97 26.82
CA THR A 163 -1.50 -11.74 26.80
C THR A 163 -2.73 -11.90 25.92
N ALA A 164 -3.53 -10.83 25.80
CA ALA A 164 -4.59 -10.77 24.77
C ALA A 164 -4.06 -10.44 23.36
N GLY A 165 -2.77 -10.14 23.23
CA GLY A 165 -2.13 -9.75 21.97
C GLY A 165 -0.92 -8.82 22.15
N CYS A 166 -0.77 -8.19 23.32
CA CYS A 166 0.37 -7.37 23.69
C CYS A 166 1.70 -8.13 23.77
N VAL A 167 2.79 -7.38 23.74
CA VAL A 167 4.12 -7.84 24.16
C VAL A 167 4.32 -7.44 25.62
N ALA A 168 4.77 -8.37 26.45
CA ALA A 168 4.95 -8.10 27.87
C ALA A 168 6.28 -8.63 28.41
N VAL A 169 6.96 -7.86 29.25
CA VAL A 169 8.21 -8.23 29.92
C VAL A 169 8.02 -8.32 31.43
N PRO A 170 8.86 -9.04 32.19
CA PRO A 170 8.79 -9.07 33.65
C PRO A 170 8.72 -7.67 34.26
N HIS A 171 7.88 -7.49 35.29
CA HIS A 171 7.61 -6.19 35.88
C HIS A 171 8.87 -5.50 36.42
N ASP A 172 9.75 -6.27 37.06
CA ASP A 172 11.06 -5.83 37.56
C ASP A 172 12.03 -5.37 36.46
N GLN A 173 11.73 -5.70 35.19
CA GLN A 173 12.51 -5.31 34.02
C GLN A 173 11.96 -4.06 33.31
N LEU A 174 10.80 -3.53 33.72
CA LEU A 174 10.19 -2.35 33.08
C LEU A 174 11.12 -1.14 33.07
N LEU A 175 11.82 -0.88 34.17
CA LEU A 175 12.73 0.27 34.27
C LEU A 175 13.99 0.05 33.43
N ASN A 176 14.49 -1.18 33.36
CA ASN A 176 15.60 -1.55 32.49
C ASN A 176 15.25 -1.42 31.01
N LEU A 177 14.03 -1.79 30.63
CA LEU A 177 13.49 -1.54 29.31
C LEU A 177 13.42 -0.04 29.04
N ALA A 178 12.77 0.74 29.91
CA ALA A 178 12.57 2.18 29.74
C ALA A 178 13.90 2.95 29.51
N ARG A 179 14.95 2.63 30.27
CA ARG A 179 16.29 3.23 30.13
C ARG A 179 16.97 2.96 28.79
N ARG A 180 16.57 1.90 28.08
CA ARG A 180 17.13 1.50 26.79
C ARG A 180 16.38 2.07 25.59
N LEU A 181 15.12 2.47 25.79
CA LEU A 181 14.31 2.99 24.72
C LEU A 181 14.79 4.38 24.28
N ARG A 182 14.70 4.62 22.97
CA ARG A 182 15.03 5.89 22.32
C ARG A 182 13.94 6.26 21.31
N PRO A 183 13.70 7.56 21.05
CA PRO A 183 12.80 7.97 19.99
C PRO A 183 13.21 7.35 18.65
N GLY A 184 12.23 6.88 17.87
CA GLY A 184 12.47 6.28 16.56
C GLY A 184 12.81 4.79 16.58
N MET A 185 12.83 4.14 17.74
CA MET A 185 13.00 2.67 17.81
C MET A 185 11.82 1.93 17.18
N ILE A 186 12.13 0.77 16.59
CA ILE A 186 11.17 -0.12 15.94
C ILE A 186 11.20 -1.47 16.65
N ILE A 187 10.02 -2.03 16.94
CA ILE A 187 9.88 -3.41 17.42
C ILE A 187 9.58 -4.34 16.24
N ASP A 188 10.40 -5.38 16.08
CA ASP A 188 10.31 -6.41 15.06
C ASP A 188 9.82 -7.71 15.70
N ILE A 189 8.56 -8.07 15.47
CA ILE A 189 7.87 -9.20 16.08
C ILE A 189 7.71 -10.33 15.07
N ALA A 190 8.26 -11.51 15.33
CA ALA A 190 8.15 -12.67 14.44
C ALA A 190 8.29 -14.00 15.18
N ALA A 191 7.93 -15.10 14.51
CA ALA A 191 8.30 -16.45 14.95
C ALA A 191 9.85 -16.63 14.88
N PRO A 192 10.43 -17.61 15.59
CA PRO A 192 11.89 -17.75 15.79
C PRO A 192 12.69 -17.83 14.48
N ASP A 193 12.12 -18.49 13.47
CA ASP A 193 12.76 -18.72 12.17
C ASP A 193 12.32 -17.73 11.07
N GLN A 194 11.64 -16.64 11.45
CA GLN A 194 11.09 -15.65 10.52
C GLN A 194 11.64 -14.25 10.80
N THR A 195 11.98 -13.52 9.74
CA THR A 195 12.02 -12.06 9.77
C THR A 195 10.64 -11.54 9.41
N ALA A 196 10.02 -10.72 10.27
CA ALA A 196 8.64 -10.27 10.08
C ALA A 196 8.44 -9.57 8.73
N GLY A 197 7.40 -9.97 7.99
CA GLY A 197 6.98 -9.30 6.75
C GLY A 197 6.29 -7.94 6.99
N PRO A 198 6.16 -7.07 5.97
CA PRO A 198 5.56 -5.73 6.11
C PRO A 198 4.01 -5.72 6.20
N LEU A 199 3.49 -4.72 6.95
CA LEU A 199 2.11 -4.20 7.20
C LEU A 199 0.87 -4.75 6.41
N ALA A 200 -0.27 -4.91 7.12
CA ALA A 200 -1.61 -5.18 6.57
C ALA A 200 -2.35 -3.90 6.07
N LEU A 201 -3.12 -4.03 4.98
CA LEU A 201 -3.68 -2.93 4.17
C LEU A 201 -5.05 -2.40 4.67
N PRO A 202 -5.25 -1.06 4.71
CA PRO A 202 -6.46 -0.42 5.27
C PRO A 202 -7.61 -0.12 4.29
N ASP A 203 -8.86 0.06 4.79
CA ASP A 203 -10.02 0.82 4.24
C ASP A 203 -9.73 2.29 3.84
N SER A 204 -8.45 2.67 3.79
CA SER A 204 -7.96 3.97 3.39
C SER A 204 -7.01 3.77 2.22
N LEU A 205 -7.01 4.70 1.28
CA LEU A 205 -6.00 4.73 0.24
C LEU A 205 -4.65 5.12 0.88
N GLU A 206 -3.71 4.16 0.96
CA GLU A 206 -2.35 4.42 1.40
C GLU A 206 -1.53 5.00 0.24
N SER A 207 -0.79 6.07 0.52
CA SER A 207 0.23 6.59 -0.40
C SER A 207 1.58 6.74 0.32
N VAL A 208 2.66 6.35 -0.37
CA VAL A 208 4.03 6.46 0.14
C VAL A 208 4.86 7.26 -0.86
N SER A 209 5.36 8.42 -0.45
CA SER A 209 6.11 9.33 -1.33
C SER A 209 7.57 9.46 -0.92
N PHE A 210 8.47 9.41 -1.90
CA PHE A 210 9.89 9.70 -1.76
C PHE A 210 10.23 10.94 -2.56
N HIS A 211 11.03 11.83 -1.97
CA HIS A 211 11.38 13.13 -2.56
C HIS A 211 12.90 13.29 -2.62
N SER A 212 13.43 13.66 -3.79
CA SER A 212 14.80 14.11 -3.94
C SER A 212 14.91 15.60 -3.66
N LEU A 213 16.05 16.03 -3.16
CA LEU A 213 16.37 17.46 -3.04
C LEU A 213 16.71 18.10 -4.40
N ARG A 214 16.99 17.29 -5.42
CA ARG A 214 17.18 17.78 -6.79
C ARG A 214 15.84 17.84 -7.52
N PRO A 215 15.46 18.98 -8.13
CA PRO A 215 14.26 19.08 -8.94
C PRO A 215 14.24 18.04 -10.07
N GLY A 216 13.05 17.58 -10.42
CA GLY A 216 12.82 16.57 -11.44
C GLY A 216 11.32 16.26 -11.57
N PRO A 217 10.94 15.27 -12.41
CA PRO A 217 9.55 14.92 -12.61
C PRO A 217 8.90 14.37 -11.33
N ARG A 218 7.58 14.56 -11.20
CA ARG A 218 6.77 13.95 -10.14
C ARG A 218 6.00 12.78 -10.73
N VAL A 219 6.30 11.56 -10.28
CA VAL A 219 5.69 10.34 -10.80
C VAL A 219 4.76 9.73 -9.76
N ILE A 220 3.58 9.31 -10.17
CA ILE A 220 2.69 8.47 -9.36
C ILE A 220 2.57 7.08 -9.99
N VAL A 221 2.68 6.06 -9.15
CA VAL A 221 2.52 4.65 -9.54
C VAL A 221 1.37 4.06 -8.75
N THR A 222 0.35 3.56 -9.45
CA THR A 222 -0.87 3.01 -8.85
C THR A 222 -0.97 1.51 -9.09
N GLY A 223 -1.53 0.80 -8.12
CA GLY A 223 -1.90 -0.61 -8.23
C GLY A 223 -3.30 -0.84 -7.67
N ALA A 224 -3.92 -1.93 -8.08
CA ALA A 224 -5.27 -2.33 -7.67
C ALA A 224 -6.31 -1.20 -7.76
N VAL A 225 -6.33 -0.50 -8.90
CA VAL A 225 -7.52 0.28 -9.33
C VAL A 225 -8.72 -0.67 -9.45
N HIS A 226 -8.47 -1.88 -9.95
CA HIS A 226 -9.34 -3.03 -9.78
C HIS A 226 -8.79 -3.98 -8.72
N GLY A 227 -9.65 -4.43 -7.82
CA GLY A 227 -9.21 -5.13 -6.60
C GLY A 227 -8.60 -6.52 -6.81
N ASN A 228 -9.04 -7.24 -7.82
CA ASN A 228 -8.53 -8.56 -8.18
C ASN A 228 -7.19 -8.53 -8.95
N GLU A 229 -6.59 -7.35 -9.14
CA GLU A 229 -5.36 -7.14 -9.90
C GLU A 229 -4.15 -6.98 -8.96
N VAL A 230 -3.67 -8.11 -8.42
CA VAL A 230 -2.69 -8.13 -7.31
C VAL A 230 -1.22 -7.91 -7.71
N CYS A 231 -0.91 -7.84 -9.02
CA CYS A 231 0.47 -7.70 -9.49
C CYS A 231 1.09 -6.33 -9.12
N GLY A 232 0.34 -5.25 -9.35
CA GLY A 232 0.73 -3.88 -8.99
C GLY A 232 1.04 -3.71 -7.50
N PRO A 233 0.12 -4.05 -6.57
CA PRO A 233 0.36 -3.97 -5.14
C PRO A 233 1.65 -4.66 -4.69
N LYS A 234 1.92 -5.88 -5.18
CA LYS A 234 3.12 -6.65 -4.84
C LYS A 234 4.41 -6.00 -5.36
N ALA A 235 4.41 -5.54 -6.61
CA ALA A 235 5.55 -4.85 -7.21
C ALA A 235 5.85 -3.51 -6.51
N ILE A 236 4.81 -2.74 -6.20
CA ILE A 236 4.90 -1.48 -5.48
C ILE A 236 5.46 -1.70 -4.06
N ALA A 237 4.96 -2.70 -3.32
CA ALA A 237 5.45 -3.02 -1.98
C ALA A 237 6.96 -3.33 -1.98
N ARG A 238 7.44 -4.08 -2.99
CA ARG A 238 8.86 -4.33 -3.19
C ARG A 238 9.65 -3.04 -3.45
N MET A 239 9.16 -2.17 -4.33
CA MET A 239 9.82 -0.90 -4.65
C MET A 239 9.92 0.03 -3.43
N ILE A 240 8.83 0.15 -2.64
CA ILE A 240 8.82 0.88 -1.38
C ILE A 240 9.88 0.34 -0.42
N ALA A 241 9.99 -0.99 -0.28
CA ALA A 241 11.00 -1.61 0.58
C ALA A 241 12.43 -1.33 0.11
N GLU A 242 12.68 -1.30 -1.21
CA GLU A 242 13.99 -0.96 -1.77
C GLU A 242 14.37 0.51 -1.56
N PHE A 243 13.43 1.44 -1.66
CA PHE A 243 13.69 2.85 -1.30
C PHE A 243 13.91 3.04 0.21
N ARG A 244 13.10 2.41 1.06
CA ARG A 244 13.24 2.48 2.53
C ARG A 244 14.57 1.90 3.02
N SER A 245 15.08 0.86 2.36
CA SER A 245 16.37 0.23 2.69
C SER A 245 17.57 0.90 2.03
N GLY A 246 17.38 1.91 1.17
CA GLY A 246 18.46 2.57 0.44
C GLY A 246 19.02 1.75 -0.74
N ARG A 247 18.50 0.54 -1.02
CA ARG A 247 18.86 -0.26 -2.20
C ARG A 247 18.50 0.44 -3.52
N ARG A 248 17.43 1.24 -3.51
CA ARG A 248 17.08 2.19 -4.57
C ARG A 248 17.28 3.61 -4.04
N LYS A 249 17.95 4.44 -4.83
CA LYS A 249 18.13 5.87 -4.54
C LYS A 249 17.40 6.70 -5.56
N LEU A 250 16.59 7.64 -5.07
CA LEU A 250 15.95 8.64 -5.92
C LEU A 250 16.96 9.76 -6.25
N LEU A 251 17.23 9.96 -7.53
CA LEU A 251 18.23 10.91 -8.02
C LEU A 251 17.64 12.32 -8.11
N CYS A 252 16.43 12.49 -8.63
CA CYS A 252 15.74 13.76 -8.83
C CYS A 252 14.22 13.57 -8.71
N GLY A 253 13.48 14.68 -8.57
CA GLY A 253 12.02 14.68 -8.56
C GLY A 253 11.39 14.00 -7.34
N SER A 254 10.17 13.49 -7.51
CA SER A 254 9.47 12.72 -6.49
C SER A 254 8.71 11.54 -7.08
N VAL A 255 8.63 10.44 -6.33
CA VAL A 255 7.79 9.29 -6.69
C VAL A 255 6.81 9.00 -5.56
N THR A 256 5.53 8.90 -5.90
CA THR A 256 4.44 8.49 -5.00
C THR A 256 3.91 7.13 -5.41
N PHE A 257 3.88 6.21 -4.47
CA PHE A 257 3.34 4.88 -4.65
C PHE A 257 1.98 4.77 -3.98
N VAL A 258 0.97 4.29 -4.71
CA VAL A 258 -0.35 3.93 -4.18
C VAL A 258 -0.55 2.43 -4.43
N PRO A 259 -0.17 1.55 -3.47
CA PRO A 259 -0.18 0.11 -3.70
C PRO A 259 -1.58 -0.42 -4.02
N VAL A 260 -2.60 0.07 -3.31
CA VAL A 260 -4.01 -0.31 -3.49
C VAL A 260 -4.86 0.95 -3.57
N VAL A 261 -5.39 1.24 -4.76
CA VAL A 261 -6.29 2.36 -5.01
C VAL A 261 -7.70 2.04 -4.49
N ASN A 262 -8.30 0.92 -4.92
CA ASN A 262 -9.65 0.54 -4.53
C ASN A 262 -9.62 -0.53 -3.43
N ALA A 263 -9.42 -0.09 -2.18
CA ALA A 263 -9.31 -0.98 -1.03
C ALA A 263 -10.55 -1.85 -0.80
N LEU A 264 -11.76 -1.36 -1.13
CA LEU A 264 -12.98 -2.16 -1.04
C LEU A 264 -12.96 -3.30 -2.04
N ALA A 265 -12.75 -3.00 -3.33
CA ALA A 265 -12.65 -4.01 -4.38
C ALA A 265 -11.55 -5.03 -4.05
N TYR A 266 -10.38 -4.57 -3.58
CA TYR A 266 -9.24 -5.40 -3.24
C TYR A 266 -9.54 -6.39 -2.10
N ARG A 267 -10.23 -5.93 -1.05
CA ARG A 267 -10.66 -6.81 0.05
C ARG A 267 -11.67 -7.87 -0.40
N LEU A 268 -12.50 -7.53 -1.37
CA LEU A 268 -13.53 -8.43 -1.89
C LEU A 268 -12.98 -9.38 -2.98
N ASP A 269 -11.70 -9.26 -3.36
CA ASP A 269 -11.12 -9.92 -4.54
C ASP A 269 -12.00 -9.74 -5.78
N GLN A 270 -12.48 -8.52 -5.96
CA GLN A 270 -13.38 -8.13 -7.03
C GLN A 270 -12.73 -7.08 -7.90
N ARG A 271 -13.15 -7.01 -9.16
CA ARG A 271 -12.74 -5.92 -10.04
C ARG A 271 -13.17 -4.56 -9.49
N GLU A 272 -14.34 -4.50 -8.87
CA GLU A 272 -15.02 -3.25 -8.51
C GLU A 272 -15.55 -3.35 -7.07
N GLY A 273 -15.75 -2.19 -6.41
CA GLY A 273 -16.40 -2.15 -5.10
C GLY A 273 -17.91 -2.02 -5.27
N GLU A 274 -18.36 -0.82 -5.64
CA GLU A 274 -19.78 -0.55 -5.94
C GLU A 274 -20.01 -0.16 -7.41
N ARG A 275 -18.97 0.37 -8.06
CA ARG A 275 -18.94 0.75 -9.48
C ARG A 275 -17.54 0.58 -10.06
N ASN A 276 -17.42 0.51 -11.38
CA ASN A 276 -16.13 0.64 -12.05
C ASN A 276 -15.51 2.04 -11.82
N LEU A 277 -14.44 2.11 -11.04
CA LEU A 277 -13.67 3.35 -10.80
C LEU A 277 -13.08 3.88 -12.10
N ASN A 278 -12.55 2.99 -12.94
CA ASN A 278 -11.83 3.28 -14.19
C ASN A 278 -12.74 3.51 -15.41
N ARG A 279 -13.98 3.95 -15.17
CA ARG A 279 -14.94 4.33 -16.22
C ARG A 279 -15.55 5.69 -15.99
N ASN A 280 -15.54 6.28 -14.80
CA ASN A 280 -16.08 7.64 -14.59
C ASN A 280 -15.36 8.23 -13.40
N LEU A 281 -14.08 8.55 -13.61
CA LEU A 281 -13.21 9.16 -12.62
C LEU A 281 -13.32 10.69 -12.73
N ARG A 282 -13.74 11.32 -11.64
CA ARG A 282 -13.85 12.78 -11.49
C ARG A 282 -13.97 13.15 -10.02
N ASP A 283 -13.89 14.44 -9.70
CA ASP A 283 -14.25 14.93 -8.38
C ASP A 283 -15.78 14.91 -8.17
N TYR A 284 -16.22 14.42 -7.02
CA TYR A 284 -17.63 14.32 -6.62
C TYR A 284 -17.91 15.22 -5.41
N PRO A 285 -18.64 16.34 -5.59
CA PRO A 285 -19.00 17.22 -4.48
C PRO A 285 -19.78 16.52 -3.35
N VAL A 286 -20.59 15.51 -3.71
CA VAL A 286 -21.36 14.69 -2.77
C VAL A 286 -21.15 13.21 -3.14
N PRO A 287 -20.19 12.51 -2.52
CA PRO A 287 -19.87 11.13 -2.89
C PRO A 287 -20.99 10.17 -2.45
N GLN A 288 -21.48 9.35 -3.38
CA GLN A 288 -22.57 8.39 -3.12
C GLN A 288 -22.03 6.99 -2.87
N VAL A 289 -21.12 6.54 -3.74
CA VAL A 289 -20.53 5.20 -3.69
C VAL A 289 -19.05 5.24 -3.31
N ASN A 290 -18.49 4.08 -2.99
CA ASN A 290 -17.10 3.87 -2.61
C ASN A 290 -16.15 4.52 -3.62
N GLU A 291 -16.35 4.28 -4.91
CA GLU A 291 -15.49 4.82 -5.96
C GLU A 291 -15.51 6.35 -6.02
N ASP A 292 -16.60 7.01 -5.64
CA ASP A 292 -16.64 8.47 -5.57
C ASP A 292 -15.76 8.98 -4.41
N ARG A 293 -15.74 8.26 -3.28
CA ARG A 293 -14.88 8.57 -2.13
C ARG A 293 -13.41 8.32 -2.46
N VAL A 294 -13.11 7.22 -3.16
CA VAL A 294 -11.77 6.92 -3.66
C VAL A 294 -11.32 8.00 -4.66
N ALA A 295 -12.19 8.39 -5.60
CA ALA A 295 -11.91 9.43 -6.58
C ALA A 295 -11.57 10.77 -5.93
N ASN A 296 -12.30 11.19 -4.90
CA ASN A 296 -12.03 12.44 -4.17
C ASN A 296 -10.67 12.46 -3.44
N VAL A 297 -10.05 11.29 -3.22
CA VAL A 297 -8.67 11.18 -2.70
C VAL A 297 -7.67 11.05 -3.84
N LEU A 298 -7.97 10.25 -4.85
CA LEU A 298 -7.07 9.96 -5.97
C LEU A 298 -6.89 11.14 -6.92
N CYS A 299 -7.96 11.87 -7.27
CA CYS A 299 -7.93 12.98 -8.23
C CYS A 299 -6.95 14.10 -7.80
N PRO A 300 -6.95 14.58 -6.54
CA PRO A 300 -5.92 15.49 -6.05
C PRO A 300 -4.50 14.93 -6.13
N LEU A 301 -4.32 13.63 -5.86
CA LEU A 301 -3.02 12.98 -6.03
C LEU A 301 -2.59 13.01 -7.48
N LEU A 302 -3.42 12.59 -8.43
CA LEU A 302 -3.10 12.64 -9.87
C LEU A 302 -2.71 14.05 -10.31
N ARG A 303 -3.47 15.08 -9.91
CA ARG A 303 -3.17 16.50 -10.21
C ARG A 303 -1.82 16.98 -9.63
N ALA A 304 -1.33 16.35 -8.58
CA ALA A 304 -0.04 16.70 -7.96
C ALA A 304 1.18 16.09 -8.66
N HIS A 305 0.98 15.29 -9.72
CA HIS A 305 2.05 14.59 -10.43
C HIS A 305 2.06 14.95 -11.92
N ASP A 306 3.20 14.69 -12.56
CA ASP A 306 3.44 14.96 -13.98
C ASP A 306 3.28 13.70 -14.83
N VAL A 307 3.54 12.52 -14.26
CA VAL A 307 3.46 11.21 -14.93
C VAL A 307 2.72 10.19 -14.07
N LEU A 308 1.79 9.42 -14.67
CA LEU A 308 1.12 8.25 -14.09
C LEU A 308 1.62 6.95 -14.75
N ILE A 309 1.98 5.97 -13.91
CA ILE A 309 2.13 4.57 -14.31
C ILE A 309 1.04 3.77 -13.58
N ASP A 310 0.02 3.34 -14.30
CA ASP A 310 -1.11 2.60 -13.73
C ASP A 310 -0.99 1.11 -14.02
N LEU A 311 -0.80 0.30 -12.97
CA LEU A 311 -0.51 -1.13 -13.09
C LEU A 311 -1.78 -1.95 -12.98
N HIS A 312 -2.07 -2.66 -14.05
CA HIS A 312 -3.20 -3.54 -14.24
C HIS A 312 -2.76 -4.98 -14.58
N SER A 313 -3.73 -5.88 -14.58
CA SER A 313 -3.62 -7.22 -15.16
C SER A 313 -4.97 -7.60 -15.75
N PHE A 314 -5.06 -8.71 -16.49
CA PHE A 314 -6.31 -9.15 -17.12
C PHE A 314 -6.64 -10.63 -16.86
N GLY A 315 -7.91 -11.00 -17.03
CA GLY A 315 -8.39 -12.35 -16.68
C GLY A 315 -8.02 -13.44 -17.69
N SER A 316 -7.80 -13.08 -18.94
CA SER A 316 -7.45 -13.99 -20.03
C SER A 316 -5.94 -14.32 -20.05
N GLU A 317 -5.58 -15.37 -20.79
CA GLU A 317 -4.18 -15.63 -21.11
C GLU A 317 -3.70 -14.67 -22.20
N GLY A 318 -2.52 -14.08 -22.00
CA GLY A 318 -1.92 -13.21 -22.99
C GLY A 318 -0.61 -12.57 -22.50
N PRO A 319 0.22 -12.11 -23.45
CA PRO A 319 1.39 -11.31 -23.15
C PRO A 319 1.04 -9.96 -22.53
N ALA A 320 1.93 -9.44 -21.69
CA ALA A 320 1.80 -8.11 -21.12
C ALA A 320 1.87 -7.01 -22.21
N PHE A 321 1.17 -5.89 -21.99
CA PHE A 321 1.16 -4.76 -22.91
C PHE A 321 0.85 -3.45 -22.20
N ALA A 322 1.02 -2.34 -22.90
CA ALA A 322 0.66 -1.02 -22.37
C ALA A 322 -0.39 -0.35 -23.24
N LEU A 323 -1.27 0.44 -22.64
CA LEU A 323 -2.13 1.40 -23.32
C LEU A 323 -1.57 2.81 -23.12
N PHE A 324 -1.52 3.59 -24.20
CA PHE A 324 -1.07 4.97 -24.17
C PHE A 324 -1.93 5.87 -25.08
N GLY A 325 -1.66 7.17 -25.01
CA GLY A 325 -2.44 8.24 -25.61
C GLY A 325 -2.29 8.37 -27.12
N PRO A 326 -2.86 9.44 -27.70
CA PRO A 326 -2.97 9.62 -29.14
C PRO A 326 -1.61 9.93 -29.80
N ASP A 327 -1.56 9.87 -31.13
CA ASP A 327 -0.31 10.09 -31.85
C ASP A 327 0.20 11.55 -31.84
N ALA A 328 -0.71 12.50 -31.67
CA ALA A 328 -0.44 13.94 -31.76
C ALA A 328 -1.09 14.69 -30.60
N PRO A 329 -0.47 15.78 -30.11
CA PRO A 329 -1.06 16.61 -29.06
C PRO A 329 -2.22 17.46 -29.61
N GLY A 330 -3.06 18.00 -28.72
CA GLY A 330 -4.07 19.00 -29.08
C GLY A 330 -5.31 18.47 -29.80
N GLY A 331 -5.56 17.14 -29.75
CA GLY A 331 -6.80 16.56 -30.28
C GLY A 331 -8.03 17.00 -29.49
N ALA A 332 -9.21 16.97 -30.12
CA ALA A 332 -10.47 17.41 -29.49
C ALA A 332 -10.86 16.59 -28.24
N LEU A 333 -10.44 15.33 -28.16
CA LEU A 333 -10.75 14.42 -27.05
C LEU A 333 -9.72 14.47 -25.91
N GLU A 334 -8.45 14.65 -26.26
CA GLU A 334 -7.32 14.61 -25.33
C GLU A 334 -6.40 15.82 -25.58
N PRO A 335 -6.88 17.06 -25.35
CA PRO A 335 -6.19 18.28 -25.78
C PRO A 335 -4.85 18.51 -25.08
N HIS A 336 -4.67 17.94 -23.88
CA HIS A 336 -3.48 18.11 -23.07
C HIS A 336 -2.56 16.87 -23.04
N ALA A 337 -2.80 15.89 -23.91
CA ALA A 337 -1.96 14.70 -24.01
C ALA A 337 -0.50 15.05 -24.37
N ARG A 338 0.44 14.25 -23.83
CA ARG A 338 1.89 14.40 -24.01
C ARG A 338 2.48 13.19 -24.77
N PRO A 339 2.20 13.05 -26.07
CA PRO A 339 2.51 11.83 -26.82
C PRO A 339 4.00 11.50 -26.88
N ASP A 340 4.88 12.49 -26.97
CA ASP A 340 6.32 12.27 -27.02
C ASP A 340 6.87 11.68 -25.71
N GLU A 341 6.34 12.16 -24.57
CA GLU A 341 6.70 11.68 -23.24
C GLU A 341 6.19 10.24 -23.02
N GLU A 342 4.94 9.96 -23.38
CA GLU A 342 4.36 8.62 -23.29
C GLU A 342 5.08 7.63 -24.21
N ARG A 343 5.41 7.99 -25.46
CA ARG A 343 6.19 7.12 -26.36
C ARG A 343 7.58 6.83 -25.85
N ARG A 344 8.26 7.81 -25.22
CA ARG A 344 9.56 7.60 -24.59
C ARG A 344 9.45 6.56 -23.47
N LEU A 345 8.43 6.68 -22.62
CA LEU A 345 8.15 5.70 -21.56
C LEU A 345 7.89 4.32 -22.16
N ILE A 346 6.97 4.20 -23.11
CA ILE A 346 6.60 2.93 -23.77
C ILE A 346 7.81 2.19 -24.34
N ARG A 347 8.75 2.89 -24.98
CA ARG A 347 9.99 2.28 -25.49
C ARG A 347 10.89 1.73 -24.39
N ALA A 348 10.85 2.31 -23.20
CA ALA A 348 11.70 1.91 -22.09
C ALA A 348 11.14 0.74 -21.27
N LEU A 349 9.82 0.54 -21.23
CA LEU A 349 9.17 -0.45 -20.36
C LEU A 349 9.55 -1.90 -20.69
N GLY A 350 9.98 -2.18 -21.93
CA GLY A 350 10.36 -3.52 -22.37
C GLY A 350 9.20 -4.49 -22.55
N LEU A 351 8.01 -3.96 -22.86
CA LEU A 351 6.83 -4.74 -23.19
C LEU A 351 6.85 -5.15 -24.68
N PRO A 352 6.25 -6.30 -25.04
CA PRO A 352 6.27 -6.79 -26.43
C PRO A 352 5.43 -5.92 -27.38
N PHE A 353 4.33 -5.34 -26.90
CA PHE A 353 3.53 -4.40 -27.69
C PHE A 353 2.85 -3.35 -26.80
N ALA A 354 2.42 -2.27 -27.46
CA ALA A 354 1.63 -1.21 -26.88
C ALA A 354 0.46 -0.85 -27.79
N VAL A 355 -0.65 -0.44 -27.20
CA VAL A 355 -1.93 -0.22 -27.84
C VAL A 355 -2.33 1.25 -27.66
N GLN A 356 -2.84 1.88 -28.73
CA GLN A 356 -3.34 3.25 -28.69
C GLN A 356 -4.74 3.35 -29.30
N GLY A 357 -5.42 4.47 -29.03
CA GLY A 357 -6.71 4.79 -29.65
C GLY A 357 -7.95 4.35 -28.90
N TRP A 358 -7.85 4.13 -27.59
CA TRP A 358 -8.98 3.75 -26.73
C TRP A 358 -10.14 4.76 -26.80
N MET A 359 -9.87 6.05 -26.58
CA MET A 359 -10.92 7.08 -26.52
C MET A 359 -11.74 7.21 -27.81
N PRO A 360 -11.14 7.33 -29.02
CA PRO A 360 -11.89 7.32 -30.26
C PRO A 360 -12.71 6.04 -30.49
N ALA A 361 -12.15 4.87 -30.20
CA ALA A 361 -12.83 3.59 -30.40
C ALA A 361 -14.00 3.42 -29.43
N HIS A 362 -13.84 3.80 -28.16
CA HIS A 362 -14.88 3.75 -27.15
C HIS A 362 -16.04 4.70 -27.49
N LEU A 363 -15.74 5.92 -27.94
CA LEU A 363 -16.77 6.87 -28.38
C LEU A 363 -17.56 6.38 -29.58
N LYS A 364 -16.87 5.78 -30.57
CA LYS A 364 -17.53 5.14 -31.71
C LYS A 364 -18.49 4.04 -31.24
N ALA A 365 -18.08 3.23 -30.27
CA ALA A 365 -18.93 2.19 -29.68
C ALA A 365 -20.13 2.75 -28.91
N LEU A 366 -19.95 3.80 -28.10
CA LEU A 366 -21.06 4.48 -27.40
C LEU A 366 -22.05 5.12 -28.39
N ALA A 367 -21.56 5.72 -29.47
CA ALA A 367 -22.40 6.31 -30.51
C ALA A 367 -23.27 5.26 -31.22
N GLN A 368 -22.72 4.07 -31.48
CA GLN A 368 -23.48 2.95 -32.04
C GLN A 368 -24.61 2.45 -31.11
N GLN A 369 -24.49 2.68 -29.79
CA GLN A 369 -25.53 2.38 -28.81
C GLN A 369 -26.48 3.55 -28.53
N GLY A 370 -26.36 4.68 -29.24
CA GLY A 370 -27.16 5.88 -28.99
C GLY A 370 -26.77 6.66 -27.72
N ARG A 371 -25.59 6.38 -27.16
CA ARG A 371 -25.08 6.92 -25.87
C ARG A 371 -23.89 7.85 -26.03
N ALA A 372 -23.74 8.50 -27.18
CA ALA A 372 -22.62 9.40 -27.48
C ALA A 372 -22.43 10.55 -26.45
N GLN A 373 -23.49 10.89 -25.71
CA GLN A 373 -23.49 11.93 -24.66
C GLN A 373 -22.72 11.50 -23.40
N ASP A 374 -22.51 10.19 -23.18
CA ASP A 374 -21.96 9.60 -21.95
C ASP A 374 -20.42 9.56 -21.96
N ILE A 375 -19.73 10.57 -22.51
CA ILE A 375 -18.26 10.55 -22.66
C ILE A 375 -17.52 10.35 -21.33
N ALA A 376 -18.14 10.76 -20.22
CA ALA A 376 -17.62 10.53 -18.87
C ALA A 376 -17.38 9.04 -18.58
N HIS A 377 -18.11 8.12 -19.23
CA HIS A 377 -17.95 6.66 -19.11
C HIS A 377 -16.65 6.09 -19.73
N ALA A 378 -15.93 6.91 -20.49
CA ALA A 378 -14.64 6.58 -21.07
C ALA A 378 -13.46 7.03 -20.19
N VAL A 379 -13.72 7.80 -19.12
CA VAL A 379 -12.67 8.46 -18.32
C VAL A 379 -12.22 7.56 -17.18
N GLY A 380 -11.04 6.96 -17.35
CA GLY A 380 -10.29 6.26 -16.32
C GLY A 380 -9.24 7.15 -15.63
N THR A 381 -8.39 6.51 -14.83
CA THR A 381 -7.18 7.10 -14.21
C THR A 381 -6.27 7.77 -15.23
N THR A 382 -6.00 7.09 -16.33
CA THR A 382 -5.12 7.53 -17.41
C THR A 382 -5.70 8.70 -18.19
N GLU A 383 -6.98 8.64 -18.57
CA GLU A 383 -7.67 9.74 -19.24
C GLU A 383 -7.77 10.97 -18.34
N PHE A 384 -8.07 10.78 -17.05
CA PHE A 384 -8.08 11.89 -16.08
C PHE A 384 -6.71 12.54 -15.96
N MET A 385 -5.63 11.75 -15.87
CA MET A 385 -4.26 12.25 -15.80
C MET A 385 -3.90 13.08 -17.04
N ARG A 386 -4.24 12.60 -18.24
CA ARG A 386 -4.04 13.36 -19.49
C ARG A 386 -4.87 14.63 -19.51
N PHE A 387 -6.12 14.59 -19.04
CA PHE A 387 -7.00 15.75 -18.98
C PHE A 387 -6.42 16.87 -18.09
N VAL A 388 -5.80 16.54 -16.97
CA VAL A 388 -5.14 17.52 -16.09
C VAL A 388 -3.72 17.89 -16.55
N GLY A 389 -3.32 17.41 -17.73
CA GLY A 389 -2.09 17.79 -18.42
C GLY A 389 -0.85 16.97 -18.05
N GLY A 390 -1.02 15.80 -17.45
CA GLY A 390 0.06 14.83 -17.20
C GLY A 390 0.24 13.83 -18.35
N ALA A 391 1.36 13.13 -18.36
CA ALA A 391 1.56 11.93 -19.18
C ALA A 391 1.05 10.68 -18.44
N ALA A 392 0.46 9.72 -19.13
CA ALA A 392 -0.06 8.52 -18.48
C ALA A 392 0.06 7.26 -19.33
N ILE A 393 0.46 6.17 -18.68
CA ILE A 393 0.50 4.83 -19.27
C ILE A 393 -0.28 3.87 -18.37
N THR A 394 -1.17 3.09 -18.98
CA THR A 394 -1.78 1.91 -18.35
C THR A 394 -0.95 0.71 -18.76
N VAL A 395 -0.58 -0.16 -17.82
CA VAL A 395 0.19 -1.35 -18.13
C VAL A 395 -0.56 -2.59 -17.67
N GLU A 396 -0.91 -3.43 -18.63
CA GLU A 396 -1.50 -4.73 -18.43
C GLU A 396 -0.37 -5.76 -18.27
N CYS A 397 -0.05 -6.12 -17.03
CA CYS A 397 1.16 -6.87 -16.68
C CYS A 397 1.10 -8.37 -17.02
N GLY A 398 0.01 -8.83 -17.63
CA GLY A 398 -0.28 -10.23 -17.92
C GLY A 398 -1.53 -10.73 -17.20
N SER A 399 -1.70 -12.06 -17.16
CA SER A 399 -2.85 -12.67 -16.50
C SER A 399 -2.84 -12.45 -14.98
N HIS A 400 -3.99 -12.15 -14.36
CA HIS A 400 -4.10 -12.02 -12.89
C HIS A 400 -3.57 -13.24 -12.12
N LYS A 401 -3.63 -14.43 -12.75
CA LYS A 401 -3.22 -15.70 -12.15
C LYS A 401 -1.76 -16.04 -12.38
N ASP A 402 -1.07 -15.33 -13.28
CA ASP A 402 0.33 -15.59 -13.61
C ASP A 402 1.25 -14.91 -12.57
N PRO A 403 2.02 -15.67 -11.77
CA PRO A 403 2.98 -15.10 -10.83
C PRO A 403 4.04 -14.20 -11.51
N ALA A 404 4.35 -14.43 -12.79
CA ALA A 404 5.31 -13.62 -13.54
C ALA A 404 4.84 -12.18 -13.75
N SER A 405 3.53 -11.92 -13.70
CA SER A 405 2.96 -10.57 -13.80
C SER A 405 3.51 -9.61 -12.74
N VAL A 406 3.87 -10.11 -11.55
CA VAL A 406 4.51 -9.30 -10.50
C VAL A 406 5.91 -8.84 -10.92
N GLY A 407 6.66 -9.70 -11.61
CA GLY A 407 7.97 -9.38 -12.16
C GLY A 407 7.86 -8.32 -13.26
N VAL A 408 6.90 -8.48 -14.17
CA VAL A 408 6.62 -7.49 -15.23
C VAL A 408 6.25 -6.13 -14.61
N ALA A 409 5.34 -6.11 -13.64
CA ALA A 409 4.95 -4.89 -12.93
C ALA A 409 6.15 -4.20 -12.27
N TYR A 410 7.05 -4.97 -11.64
CA TYR A 410 8.26 -4.43 -11.03
C TYR A 410 9.22 -3.82 -12.06
N ASP A 411 9.47 -4.53 -13.17
CA ASP A 411 10.35 -4.07 -14.25
C ASP A 411 9.82 -2.80 -14.90
N VAL A 412 8.50 -2.70 -15.08
CA VAL A 412 7.81 -1.51 -15.59
C VAL A 412 8.05 -0.29 -14.69
N ILE A 413 7.92 -0.44 -13.36
CA ILE A 413 8.19 0.65 -12.42
C ILE A 413 9.67 1.06 -12.53
N ALA A 414 10.59 0.09 -12.43
CA ALA A 414 12.02 0.35 -12.42
C ALA A 414 12.49 1.04 -13.71
N ARG A 415 12.08 0.51 -14.86
CA ARG A 415 12.43 1.05 -16.18
C ARG A 415 11.75 2.39 -16.44
N GLY A 416 10.50 2.56 -16.03
CA GLY A 416 9.78 3.83 -16.14
C GLY A 416 10.47 4.95 -15.36
N LEU A 417 10.83 4.70 -14.10
CA LEU A 417 11.59 5.67 -13.29
C LEU A 417 13.00 5.93 -13.85
N ALA A 418 13.66 4.91 -14.40
CA ALA A 418 14.98 5.07 -15.03
C ALA A 418 14.90 5.88 -16.34
N ALA A 419 13.84 5.70 -17.14
CA ALA A 419 13.62 6.45 -18.38
C ALA A 419 13.34 7.95 -18.15
N LEU A 420 12.93 8.29 -16.92
CA LEU A 420 12.75 9.65 -16.43
C LEU A 420 13.97 10.18 -15.65
N ASP A 421 15.10 9.47 -15.71
CA ASP A 421 16.36 9.79 -15.02
C ASP A 421 16.23 9.90 -13.49
N MET A 422 15.16 9.32 -12.90
CA MET A 422 14.87 9.43 -11.47
C MET A 422 15.61 8.39 -10.64
N ILE A 423 15.99 7.26 -11.23
CA ILE A 423 16.81 6.23 -10.59
C ILE A 423 17.92 5.80 -11.54
N MET A 424 18.92 5.09 -11.01
CA MET A 424 19.93 4.48 -11.88
C MET A 424 19.32 3.31 -12.65
N ALA A 425 19.55 3.29 -13.96
CA ALA A 425 19.20 2.16 -14.81
C ALA A 425 19.98 0.91 -14.38
N GLU A 426 19.33 -0.24 -14.46
CA GLU A 426 20.00 -1.52 -14.25
C GLU A 426 20.94 -1.82 -15.42
N ALA A 427 22.05 -2.51 -15.13
CA ALA A 427 23.04 -2.83 -16.15
C ALA A 427 22.46 -3.85 -17.15
N GLY A 428 22.51 -3.51 -18.44
CA GLY A 428 22.05 -4.40 -19.51
C GLY A 428 21.79 -3.64 -20.82
N PRO A 429 21.59 -4.35 -21.94
CA PRO A 429 21.17 -3.73 -23.18
C PRO A 429 19.75 -3.15 -23.04
N PRO A 430 19.42 -2.06 -23.74
CA PRO A 430 18.06 -1.54 -23.77
C PRO A 430 17.10 -2.60 -24.34
N PRO A 431 15.83 -2.64 -23.89
CA PRO A 431 14.87 -3.57 -24.46
C PRO A 431 14.60 -3.27 -25.94
N PRO A 432 14.18 -4.29 -26.71
CA PRO A 432 13.68 -4.06 -28.05
C PRO A 432 12.43 -3.16 -28.01
N PRO A 433 12.19 -2.34 -29.04
CA PRO A 433 11.00 -1.51 -29.11
C PRO A 433 9.73 -2.37 -29.23
N PRO A 434 8.62 -1.98 -28.56
CA PRO A 434 7.35 -2.69 -28.69
C PRO A 434 6.76 -2.56 -30.10
N GLN A 435 6.00 -3.56 -30.52
CA GLN A 435 5.07 -3.39 -31.64
C GLN A 435 3.94 -2.43 -31.22
N ILE A 436 3.59 -1.46 -32.06
CA ILE A 436 2.49 -0.52 -31.78
C ILE A 436 1.23 -0.98 -32.52
N LEU A 437 0.12 -1.11 -31.79
CA LEU A 437 -1.19 -1.50 -32.31
C LEU A 437 -2.18 -0.35 -32.15
N GLN A 438 -3.04 -0.16 -33.15
CA GLN A 438 -4.10 0.84 -33.15
C GLN A 438 -5.45 0.15 -32.97
N ILE A 439 -6.24 0.59 -32.00
CA ILE A 439 -7.63 0.15 -31.86
C ILE A 439 -8.45 0.78 -32.99
N GLY A 440 -9.03 -0.06 -33.85
CA GLY A 440 -9.93 0.37 -34.93
C GLY A 440 -11.39 0.49 -34.47
N ASP A 441 -11.86 -0.49 -33.69
CA ASP A 441 -13.22 -0.60 -33.21
C ASP A 441 -13.26 -1.23 -31.82
N ALA A 442 -14.15 -0.73 -30.96
CA ALA A 442 -14.51 -1.37 -29.70
C ALA A 442 -15.93 -1.93 -29.84
N ILE A 443 -16.13 -3.22 -29.56
CA ILE A 443 -17.41 -3.89 -29.74
C ILE A 443 -17.87 -4.41 -28.39
N PHE A 444 -19.05 -3.97 -27.95
CA PHE A 444 -19.70 -4.52 -26.75
C PHE A 444 -20.34 -5.85 -27.11
N ALA A 445 -19.82 -6.95 -26.54
CA ALA A 445 -20.39 -8.28 -26.76
C ALA A 445 -21.58 -8.55 -25.82
N GLU A 446 -22.67 -9.11 -26.35
CA GLU A 446 -23.70 -9.74 -25.51
C GLU A 446 -23.13 -11.02 -24.87
N ARG A 447 -23.59 -11.36 -23.65
CA ARG A 447 -23.09 -12.50 -22.86
C ARG A 447 -23.03 -13.83 -23.63
N ALA A 448 -23.91 -14.02 -24.62
CA ALA A 448 -23.95 -15.19 -25.50
C ALA A 448 -22.83 -15.24 -26.54
N LEU A 449 -22.32 -14.09 -27.01
CA LEU A 449 -21.18 -14.03 -27.92
C LEU A 449 -19.90 -14.45 -27.20
N LEU A 450 -19.65 -14.02 -25.96
CA LEU A 450 -18.46 -14.41 -25.19
C LEU A 450 -18.28 -15.95 -25.07
N GLN A 451 -19.36 -16.74 -25.13
CA GLN A 451 -19.29 -18.21 -25.14
C GLN A 451 -18.87 -18.83 -26.48
N THR A 452 -19.06 -18.12 -27.60
CA THR A 452 -18.71 -18.62 -28.95
C THR A 452 -17.25 -18.35 -29.34
N TRP A 453 -16.60 -17.35 -28.73
CA TRP A 453 -15.24 -16.92 -29.11
C TRP A 453 -14.12 -17.35 -28.13
N GLY A 454 -14.47 -17.86 -26.93
CA GLY A 454 -13.51 -18.38 -25.95
C GLY A 454 -12.71 -17.30 -25.18
N THR A 455 -11.98 -17.71 -24.13
CA THR A 455 -11.29 -16.84 -23.14
C THR A 455 -9.83 -16.51 -23.49
N ALA A 456 -9.38 -16.79 -24.72
CA ALA A 456 -7.99 -16.59 -25.13
C ALA A 456 -7.92 -15.61 -26.31
N ALA A 457 -6.96 -14.69 -26.27
CA ALA A 457 -6.57 -13.94 -27.46
C ALA A 457 -6.07 -14.94 -28.52
N ARG A 458 -6.91 -15.29 -29.50
CA ARG A 458 -6.53 -16.15 -30.63
C ARG A 458 -6.46 -15.33 -31.90
N ARG A 459 -5.37 -15.52 -32.66
CA ARG A 459 -5.32 -15.18 -34.10
C ARG A 459 -6.36 -16.02 -34.83
N HIS A 460 -7.56 -15.47 -35.05
CA HIS A 460 -8.46 -15.96 -36.07
C HIS A 460 -8.64 -14.87 -37.13
N PRO A 461 -8.53 -15.19 -38.43
CA PRO A 461 -8.93 -14.27 -39.48
C PRO A 461 -10.43 -14.01 -39.34
N VAL A 462 -10.81 -12.80 -38.97
CA VAL A 462 -12.21 -12.38 -38.98
C VAL A 462 -12.59 -12.17 -40.46
N GLY A 463 -13.07 -13.25 -41.07
CA GLY A 463 -13.57 -13.25 -42.44
C GLY A 463 -14.87 -12.46 -42.52
N GLY A 464 -14.76 -11.15 -42.73
CA GLY A 464 -15.87 -10.25 -43.05
C GLY A 464 -15.41 -8.80 -42.98
N LEU A 465 -15.28 -8.15 -44.14
CA LEU A 465 -14.84 -6.76 -44.35
C LEU A 465 -13.32 -6.48 -44.35
N GLY A 466 -12.55 -7.34 -45.03
CA GLY A 466 -11.35 -6.88 -45.77
C GLY A 466 -10.17 -6.30 -44.97
N SER A 467 -10.04 -6.59 -43.68
CA SER A 467 -8.83 -6.22 -42.90
C SER A 467 -8.38 -7.36 -41.99
N ILE A 468 -7.06 -7.55 -41.91
CA ILE A 468 -6.42 -8.49 -40.99
C ILE A 468 -6.34 -7.78 -39.63
N GLY A 469 -7.37 -7.96 -38.79
CA GLY A 469 -7.41 -7.39 -37.43
C GLY A 469 -7.12 -8.43 -36.36
N GLU A 470 -6.43 -8.04 -35.29
CA GLU A 470 -6.30 -8.83 -34.06
C GLU A 470 -7.35 -8.34 -33.03
N MET A 471 -8.09 -9.28 -32.41
CA MET A 471 -9.13 -8.97 -31.42
C MET A 471 -8.53 -9.10 -30.02
N LEU A 472 -8.45 -7.99 -29.29
CA LEU A 472 -8.16 -7.97 -27.85
C LEU A 472 -9.49 -8.05 -27.10
N ILE A 473 -9.77 -9.20 -26.48
CA ILE A 473 -10.96 -9.41 -25.64
C ILE A 473 -10.61 -9.01 -24.21
N GLU A 474 -11.04 -7.81 -23.80
CA GLU A 474 -11.16 -7.48 -22.37
C GLU A 474 -12.47 -8.10 -21.87
N HIS A 475 -12.40 -9.01 -20.89
CA HIS A 475 -13.60 -9.53 -20.23
C HIS A 475 -14.26 -8.42 -19.40
N ASN A 476 -15.16 -7.65 -20.03
CA ASN A 476 -16.16 -6.86 -19.31
C ASN A 476 -17.18 -7.84 -18.71
N HIS A 477 -16.92 -8.35 -17.51
CA HIS A 477 -17.98 -8.91 -16.69
C HIS A 477 -18.78 -7.74 -16.12
N GLY A 478 -19.83 -7.35 -16.85
CA GLY A 478 -20.90 -6.52 -16.30
C GLY A 478 -21.75 -7.27 -15.29
#